data_AF-A0A2V7SPD0-F1
#
_entry.id   AF-A0A2V7SPD0-F1
#
_cell.length_a   1.000
_cell.length_b   1.000
_cell.length_c   1.000
_cell.angle_alpha   90.00
_cell.angle_beta   90.00
_cell.angle_gamma   90.00
#
_symmetry.space_group_name_H-M   'P 1'
#
loop_
_entity.id
_entity.type
_entity.pdbx_description
1 polymer ?
#
loop_
_entity_poly.entity_id
_entity_poly.type
_entity_poly.pdbx_seq_one_letter_code
_entity_poly.pdbx_strand_id
1 'polypeptide(L)'
;MALRELRDESGVLWTIYDVHPSTVRHGTLQVREELASGWLCFQSEAAKRRYVGIPSDWERLDDGSLMALMTAAALVTADNTLKQPRS
;
A
#
# COMPACT_ATOMS: atom_id res chain seq x y z
N MET A 1 7.56 11.12 -3.97
CA MET A 1 6.23 11.52 -3.47
C MET A 1 5.37 11.85 -4.67
N ALA A 2 4.99 10.82 -5.40
CA ALA A 2 3.99 10.95 -6.43
C ALA A 2 2.64 10.62 -5.81
N LEU A 3 1.66 11.50 -6.03
CA LEU A 3 0.30 11.34 -5.57
C LEU A 3 -0.57 11.20 -6.81
N ARG A 4 -1.22 10.05 -6.98
CA ARG A 4 -2.21 9.86 -8.05
C ARG A 4 -3.58 9.61 -7.46
N GLU A 5 -4.58 10.13 -8.15
CA GLU A 5 -5.98 9.99 -7.77
C GLU A 5 -6.69 9.21 -8.88
N LEU A 6 -7.32 8.11 -8.51
CA LEU A 6 -8.06 7.24 -9.41
C LEU A 6 -9.49 7.09 -8.93
N ARG A 7 -10.43 7.05 -9.86
CA ARG A 7 -11.83 6.75 -9.54
C ARG A 7 -12.18 5.34 -10.00
N ASP A 8 -12.66 4.54 -9.06
CA ASP A 8 -13.15 3.18 -9.35
C ASP A 8 -14.49 3.23 -10.09
N GLU A 9 -14.92 2.10 -10.68
CA GLU A 9 -16.24 1.95 -11.32
C GLU A 9 -17.41 2.31 -10.38
N SER A 10 -17.22 2.11 -9.07
CA SER A 10 -18.20 2.46 -8.03
C SER A 10 -18.25 3.97 -7.73
N GLY A 11 -17.40 4.77 -8.37
CA GLY A 11 -17.28 6.21 -8.13
C GLY A 11 -16.44 6.60 -6.91
N VAL A 12 -15.78 5.64 -6.27
CA VAL A 12 -14.91 5.86 -5.10
C VAL A 12 -13.57 6.44 -5.53
N LEU A 13 -13.12 7.49 -4.85
CA LEU A 13 -11.81 8.09 -5.06
C LEU A 13 -10.74 7.32 -4.28
N TRP A 14 -9.71 6.89 -5.00
CA TRP A 14 -8.54 6.19 -4.49
C TRP A 14 -7.30 7.03 -4.71
N THR A 15 -6.67 7.41 -3.61
CA THR A 15 -5.39 8.10 -3.58
C THR A 15 -4.27 7.07 -3.50
N ILE A 16 -3.30 7.18 -4.41
CA ILE A 16 -2.20 6.23 -4.61
C ILE A 16 -0.89 6.95 -4.36
N TYR A 17 -0.06 6.37 -3.50
CA TYR A 17 1.23 6.94 -3.14
C TYR A 17 2.27 5.85 -2.82
N ASP A 18 3.51 6.12 -3.19
CA ASP A 18 4.67 5.32 -2.80
C ASP A 18 5.02 5.54 -1.33
N VAL A 19 5.31 4.45 -0.60
CA VAL A 19 5.86 4.51 0.76
C VAL A 19 7.17 3.75 0.77
N HIS A 20 8.25 4.49 0.97
CA HIS A 20 9.57 3.93 1.24
C HIS A 20 9.82 4.01 2.74
N PRO A 21 9.97 2.87 3.44
CA PRO A 21 10.40 2.90 4.83
C PRO A 21 11.84 3.38 4.85
N SER A 22 12.04 4.67 5.08
CA SER A 22 13.36 5.22 5.41
C SER A 22 13.88 4.43 6.59
N THR A 23 15.01 3.74 6.41
CA THR A 23 15.58 2.83 7.40
C THR A 23 15.94 3.59 8.68
N VAL A 24 14.98 3.79 9.58
CA VAL A 24 15.24 4.31 10.92
C VAL A 24 15.90 3.16 11.68
N ARG A 25 17.24 3.14 11.68
CA ARG A 25 18.06 2.21 12.49
C ARG A 25 17.98 2.51 14.00
N HIS A 26 16.83 2.94 14.51
CA HIS A 26 16.66 3.30 15.93
C HIS A 26 15.26 2.88 16.40
N GLY A 27 15.15 1.64 16.88
CA GLY A 27 13.99 1.15 17.63
C GLY A 27 13.04 0.25 16.84
N THR A 28 13.21 -1.07 17.01
CA THR A 28 12.18 -2.13 17.10
C THR A 28 10.93 -2.13 16.18
N LEU A 29 10.86 -1.35 15.11
CA LEU A 29 9.86 -1.53 14.06
C LEU A 29 10.36 -2.66 13.14
N GLN A 30 9.99 -3.90 13.47
CA GLN A 30 10.11 -5.04 12.54
C GLN A 30 9.16 -4.83 11.36
N VAL A 31 9.61 -4.03 10.40
CA VAL A 31 9.06 -4.06 9.04
C VAL A 31 9.41 -5.42 8.46
N ARG A 32 8.41 -6.18 7.99
CA ARG A 32 8.65 -7.44 7.27
C ARG A 32 9.60 -7.15 6.11
N GLU A 33 10.59 -8.00 5.87
CA GLU A 33 11.61 -7.79 4.82
C GLU A 33 10.99 -7.48 3.45
N GLU A 34 9.82 -8.06 3.18
CA GLU A 34 9.01 -7.83 1.99
C GLU A 34 8.57 -6.35 1.83
N LEU A 35 8.24 -5.68 2.94
CA LEU A 35 7.87 -4.26 2.98
C LEU A 35 9.10 -3.34 2.98
N ALA A 36 10.31 -3.85 3.25
CA ALA A 36 11.53 -3.03 3.31
C ALA A 36 11.92 -2.45 1.94
N SER A 37 11.49 -3.08 0.84
CA SER A 37 11.69 -2.56 -0.53
C SER A 37 10.75 -1.41 -0.91
N GLY A 38 9.79 -1.08 -0.04
CA GLY A 38 8.74 -0.10 -0.31
C GLY A 38 7.46 -0.75 -0.86
N TRP A 39 6.36 -0.03 -0.71
CA TRP A 39 5.04 -0.49 -1.14
C TRP A 39 4.20 0.67 -1.68
N LEU A 40 3.27 0.35 -2.59
CA LEU A 40 2.23 1.28 -2.98
C LEU A 40 1.07 1.20 -1.98
N CYS A 41 0.68 2.34 -1.45
CA CYS A 41 -0.57 2.47 -0.71
C CYS A 41 -1.68 2.95 -1.64
N PHE A 42 -2.82 2.27 -1.59
CA PHE A 42 -4.07 2.70 -2.19
C PHE A 42 -5.01 3.03 -1.04
N GLN A 43 -5.41 4.28 -0.92
CA GLN A 43 -6.26 4.77 0.16
C GLN A 43 -7.50 5.42 -0.43
N SER A 44 -8.67 4.98 0.01
CA SER A 44 -9.94 5.67 -0.18
C SER A 44 -10.50 6.10 1.18
N GLU A 45 -11.59 6.85 1.17
CA GLU A 45 -12.35 7.15 2.40
C GLU A 45 -12.83 5.89 3.12
N ALA A 46 -13.12 4.81 2.39
CA ALA A 46 -13.72 3.60 2.94
C ALA A 46 -12.69 2.52 3.32
N ALA A 47 -11.56 2.45 2.61
CA ALA A 47 -10.62 1.35 2.77
C ALA A 47 -9.18 1.71 2.40
N LYS A 48 -8.23 0.96 2.95
CA LYS A 48 -6.81 1.05 2.62
C LYS A 48 -6.29 -0.29 2.15
N ARG A 49 -5.50 -0.28 1.09
CA ARG A 49 -4.83 -1.46 0.51
C ARG A 49 -3.35 -1.17 0.33
N ARG A 50 -2.51 -2.19 0.44
CA ARG A 50 -1.07 -2.06 0.20
C ARG A 50 -0.60 -3.13 -0.76
N TYR A 51 0.15 -2.69 -1.77
CA TYR A 51 0.78 -3.57 -2.75
C TYR A 51 2.28 -3.58 -2.49
N VAL A 52 2.81 -4.75 -2.13
CA VAL A 52 4.22 -4.94 -1.81
C VAL A 52 5.02 -5.04 -3.11
N GLY A 53 6.07 -4.23 -3.24
CA GLY A 53 6.84 -4.10 -4.48
C GLY A 53 6.29 -2.98 -5.37
N ILE A 54 6.97 -1.84 -5.37
CA ILE A 54 6.59 -0.69 -6.21
C ILE A 54 7.03 -1.01 -7.66
N PRO A 55 6.12 -1.09 -8.64
CA PRO A 55 6.51 -1.22 -10.04
C PRO A 55 7.31 0.02 -10.49
N SER A 56 8.36 -0.19 -11.26
CA SER A 56 9.02 0.89 -11.99
C SER A 56 7.99 1.56 -12.92
N ASP A 57 7.96 2.89 -12.93
CA ASP A 57 7.01 3.70 -13.72
C ASP A 57 5.52 3.54 -13.34
N TRP A 58 5.20 3.14 -12.10
CA TRP A 58 3.81 3.08 -11.64
C TRP A 58 3.06 4.41 -11.80
N GLU A 59 3.76 5.55 -11.80
CA GLU A 59 3.23 6.90 -12.02
C GLU A 59 2.73 7.15 -13.45
N ARG A 60 3.23 6.36 -14.42
CA ARG A 60 2.90 6.47 -15.84
C ARG A 60 1.86 5.46 -16.30
N LEU A 61 1.50 4.52 -15.43
CA LEU A 61 0.51 3.50 -15.74
C LEU A 61 -0.88 4.12 -15.99
N ASP A 62 -1.66 3.53 -16.88
CA ASP A 62 -3.06 3.92 -17.05
C ASP A 62 -3.91 3.49 -15.85
N ASP A 63 -5.10 4.08 -15.74
CA ASP A 63 -6.04 3.82 -14.65
C ASP A 63 -6.39 2.32 -14.55
N GLY A 64 -6.54 1.63 -15.68
CA GLY A 64 -6.82 0.18 -15.71
C GLY A 64 -5.71 -0.65 -15.08
N SER A 65 -4.45 -0.28 -15.31
CA SER A 65 -3.28 -0.96 -14.72
C SER A 65 -3.18 -0.68 -13.22
N LEU A 66 -3.48 0.56 -12.80
CA LEU A 66 -3.56 0.92 -11.38
C LEU A 66 -4.69 0.16 -10.66
N MET A 67 -5.86 -0.01 -11.30
CA MET A 67 -6.96 -0.81 -10.75
C MET A 67 -6.59 -2.29 -10.64
N ALA A 68 -5.87 -2.84 -11.62
CA ALA A 68 -5.35 -4.21 -11.54
C ALA A 68 -4.35 -4.36 -10.37
N LEU A 69 -3.45 -3.41 -10.18
CA LEU A 69 -2.54 -3.37 -9.03
C LEU A 69 -3.30 -3.25 -7.71
N MET A 70 -4.34 -2.42 -7.64
CA MET A 70 -5.19 -2.29 -6.46
C MET A 70 -5.98 -3.56 -6.15
N THR A 71 -6.40 -4.30 -7.18
CA THR A 71 -7.07 -5.59 -7.05
C THR A 71 -6.12 -6.66 -6.52
N ALA A 72 -4.88 -6.66 -7.03
CA ALA A 72 -3.81 -7.53 -6.53
C ALA A 72 -3.27 -7.10 -5.14
N ALA A 73 -3.50 -5.84 -4.75
CA ALA A 73 -3.09 -5.32 -3.45
C ALA A 73 -3.86 -6.02 -2.33
N ALA A 74 -3.12 -6.49 -1.33
CA ALA A 74 -3.72 -7.07 -0.15
C ALA A 74 -4.55 -6.00 0.55
N LEU A 75 -5.84 -6.31 0.78
CA LEU A 75 -6.71 -5.48 1.60
C LEU A 75 -6.05 -5.36 2.97
N VAL A 76 -5.69 -4.15 3.36
CA VAL A 76 -5.33 -3.88 4.75
C VAL A 76 -6.64 -3.74 5.49
N THR A 77 -7.28 -4.87 5.76
CA THR A 77 -8.11 -4.95 6.96
C THR A 77 -7.20 -4.50 8.09
N ALA A 78 -7.70 -3.64 8.96
CA ALA A 78 -6.99 -3.20 10.16
C ALA A 78 -6.83 -4.38 11.14
N ASP A 79 -6.27 -5.50 10.70
CA ASP A 79 -5.78 -6.55 11.56
C ASP A 79 -4.41 -6.11 12.08
N ASN A 80 -4.45 -5.23 13.07
CA ASN A 80 -3.41 -5.15 14.08
C ASN A 80 -3.69 -6.15 15.21
N THR A 81 -4.40 -7.24 14.92
CA THR A 81 -4.64 -8.33 15.87
C THR A 81 -3.44 -9.28 15.89
N LEU A 82 -2.24 -8.73 16.06
CA LEU A 82 -1.14 -9.45 16.69
C LEU A 82 -1.51 -9.68 18.16
N LYS A 83 -2.43 -10.64 18.37
CA LYS A 83 -2.49 -11.46 19.59
C LYS A 83 -1.10 -12.11 19.70
N GLN A 84 -0.24 -11.48 20.50
CA GLN A 84 0.95 -12.12 21.05
C GLN A 84 0.49 -13.40 21.77
N PRO A 85 0.95 -14.60 21.39
CA PRO A 85 0.76 -15.76 22.24
C PRO A 85 1.63 -15.58 23.49
N ARG A 86 0.96 -15.40 24.63
CA ARG A 86 1.57 -15.58 25.94
C ARG A 86 1.94 -17.06 26.09
N SER A 87 3.23 -17.38 26.20
CA SER A 87 3.73 -18.62 26.80
C SER A 87 5.09 -18.36 27.42
#